data_AF-A0A090X6E5-F1
#
_entry.id   AF-A0A090X6E5-F1
#
_cell.length_a   1.000
_cell.length_b   1.000
_cell.length_c   1.000
_cell.angle_alpha   90.00
_cell.angle_beta   90.00
_cell.angle_gamma   90.00
#
_symmetry.space_group_name_H-M   'P 1'
#
loop_
_entity.id
_entity.type
_entity.pdbx_description
1 polymer ?
#
loop_
_entity_poly.entity_id
_entity_poly.type
_entity_poly.pdbx_seq_one_letter_code
_entity_poly.pdbx_strand_id
1 'polypeptide(L)'
;MEFNGAKWNLYHSPKETIIRSVKVIDSLVYTGSFRGFGSWKRDRLGLLKYTSLSEALQVEFLEDEEVWNILRLEDWILFQSLDRIHIYDQVKKTYSVVDSKSKMSKLFKVGKRLYFQNVNKGLYQIENGLMFWFLMMLFFKII
;
A
#
# COMPACT_ATOMS: atom_id res chain seq x y z
N MET A 1 -17.19 -5.78 0.51
CA MET A 1 -18.17 -6.73 -0.05
C MET A 1 -17.43 -7.90 -0.68
N GLU A 2 -18.07 -9.04 -0.78
CA GLU A 2 -17.55 -10.25 -1.43
C GLU A 2 -18.66 -10.86 -2.30
N PHE A 3 -18.31 -11.33 -3.50
CA PHE A 3 -19.24 -12.02 -4.39
C PHE A 3 -18.73 -13.43 -4.66
N ASN A 4 -19.60 -14.43 -4.51
CA ASN A 4 -19.24 -15.84 -4.71
C ASN A 4 -19.77 -16.44 -6.03
N GLY A 5 -20.23 -15.61 -6.97
CA GLY A 5 -20.85 -16.07 -8.21
C GLY A 5 -22.39 -16.09 -8.18
N ALA A 6 -23.01 -16.06 -7.00
CA ALA A 6 -24.47 -16.05 -6.85
C ALA A 6 -25.00 -15.04 -5.82
N LYS A 7 -24.26 -14.80 -4.74
CA LYS A 7 -24.66 -13.94 -3.63
C LYS A 7 -23.58 -12.93 -3.27
N TRP A 8 -24.03 -11.76 -2.84
CA TRP A 8 -23.18 -10.73 -2.26
C TRP A 8 -23.20 -10.83 -0.73
N ASN A 9 -22.02 -10.87 -0.13
CA ASN A 9 -21.81 -10.69 1.30
C ASN A 9 -21.30 -9.27 1.55
N LEU A 10 -22.01 -8.51 2.37
CA LEU A 10 -21.61 -7.16 2.76
C LEU A 10 -20.76 -7.23 4.03
N TYR A 11 -19.58 -6.61 3.96
CA TYR A 11 -18.72 -6.39 5.11
C TYR A 11 -18.60 -4.87 5.26
N HIS A 12 -19.09 -4.34 6.38
CA HIS A 12 -19.03 -2.92 6.68
C HIS A 12 -17.60 -2.47 6.87
N SER A 13 -17.27 -1.30 6.33
CA SER A 13 -15.93 -0.75 6.51
C SER A 13 -15.70 -0.38 7.97
N PRO A 14 -14.46 -0.49 8.44
CA PRO A 14 -14.07 0.00 9.75
C PRO A 14 -14.35 1.51 9.83
N LYS A 15 -15.03 1.93 10.91
CA LYS A 15 -15.44 3.33 11.14
C LYS A 15 -16.30 3.93 10.01
N GLU A 16 -16.99 3.10 9.23
CA GLU A 16 -17.86 3.55 8.13
C GLU A 16 -17.15 4.39 7.05
N THR A 17 -15.82 4.27 6.96
CA THR A 17 -15.01 4.99 5.97
C THR A 17 -15.07 4.33 4.60
N ILE A 18 -14.94 5.12 3.52
CA ILE A 18 -14.92 4.56 2.16
C ILE A 18 -13.60 3.79 1.96
N ILE A 19 -13.71 2.53 1.53
CA ILE A 19 -12.55 1.74 1.08
C ILE A 19 -12.16 2.21 -0.33
N ARG A 20 -10.92 2.66 -0.49
CA ARG A 20 -10.37 3.21 -1.74
C ARG A 20 -9.51 2.22 -2.52
N SER A 21 -8.92 1.26 -1.83
CA SER A 21 -8.04 0.26 -2.44
C SER A 21 -8.19 -1.10 -1.78
N VAL A 22 -8.01 -2.16 -2.58
CA VAL A 22 -8.08 -3.55 -2.13
C VAL A 22 -7.01 -4.39 -2.84
N LYS A 23 -6.35 -5.28 -2.11
CA LYS A 23 -5.37 -6.22 -2.67
C LYS A 23 -5.35 -7.53 -1.91
N VAL A 24 -5.53 -8.65 -2.61
CA VAL A 24 -5.33 -9.98 -2.02
C VAL A 24 -3.85 -10.34 -2.09
N ILE A 25 -3.28 -10.72 -0.95
CA ILE A 25 -1.90 -11.17 -0.81
C ILE A 25 -1.93 -12.41 0.08
N ASP A 26 -1.55 -13.55 -0.49
CA ASP A 26 -1.69 -14.86 0.13
C ASP A 26 -3.14 -15.09 0.61
N SER A 27 -3.35 -15.37 1.90
CA SER A 27 -4.69 -15.56 2.47
C SER A 27 -5.32 -14.28 3.07
N LEU A 28 -4.65 -13.13 2.93
CA LEU A 28 -5.10 -11.86 3.51
C LEU A 28 -5.62 -10.93 2.42
N VAL A 29 -6.72 -10.24 2.71
CA VAL A 29 -7.20 -9.13 1.89
C VAL A 29 -6.75 -7.85 2.56
N TYR A 30 -5.92 -7.06 1.91
CA TYR A 30 -5.52 -5.75 2.39
C TYR A 30 -6.45 -4.68 1.84
N THR A 31 -6.76 -3.68 2.66
CA THR A 31 -7.60 -2.54 2.26
C THR A 31 -7.02 -1.23 2.74
N GLY A 32 -7.16 -0.19 1.93
CA GLY A 32 -6.83 1.19 2.26
C GLY A 32 -8.06 2.09 2.16
N SER A 33 -8.14 3.10 3.02
CA SER A 33 -9.24 4.05 3.15
C SER A 33 -8.70 5.47 3.38
N PHE A 34 -9.60 6.41 3.68
CA PHE A 34 -9.23 7.68 4.29
C PHE A 34 -8.60 7.43 5.67
N ARG A 35 -7.38 7.93 5.86
CA ARG A 35 -6.59 7.87 7.11
C ARG A 35 -6.59 6.50 7.79
N GLY A 36 -6.50 5.44 6.99
CA GLY A 36 -6.59 4.08 7.48
C GLY A 36 -6.13 3.04 6.48
N PHE A 37 -5.51 2.00 7.01
CA PHE A 37 -5.26 0.78 6.27
C PHE A 37 -5.21 -0.44 7.20
N GLY A 38 -5.54 -1.60 6.65
CA GLY A 38 -5.61 -2.82 7.42
C GLY A 38 -5.74 -4.06 6.56
N SER A 39 -6.06 -5.16 7.23
CA SER A 39 -6.20 -6.47 6.59
C SER A 39 -7.42 -7.21 7.08
N TRP A 40 -7.95 -8.08 6.22
CA TRP A 40 -9.04 -8.98 6.51
C TRP A 40 -8.53 -10.41 6.41
N LYS A 41 -8.87 -11.21 7.40
CA LYS A 41 -8.56 -12.65 7.44
C LYS A 41 -9.86 -13.43 7.61
N ARG A 42 -9.99 -14.54 6.89
CA ARG A 42 -11.09 -15.48 7.16
C ARG A 42 -10.88 -16.16 8.50
N ASP A 43 -11.92 -16.19 9.31
CA ASP A 43 -11.97 -17.05 10.48
C ASP A 43 -12.31 -18.50 10.10
N ARG A 44 -12.44 -19.38 11.10
CA ARG A 44 -12.76 -20.81 10.91
C ARG A 44 -14.15 -21.04 10.30
N LEU A 45 -15.03 -20.04 10.35
CA LEU A 45 -16.38 -20.08 9.79
C LEU A 45 -16.41 -19.47 8.37
N GLY A 46 -15.26 -19.04 7.84
CA GLY A 46 -15.13 -18.44 6.51
C GLY A 46 -15.47 -16.95 6.45
N LEU A 47 -15.81 -16.32 7.58
CA LEU A 47 -16.16 -14.90 7.66
C LEU A 47 -14.90 -14.03 7.70
N LEU A 48 -14.89 -12.94 6.94
CA LEU A 48 -13.80 -11.97 6.98
C LEU A 48 -13.87 -11.15 8.27
N LYS A 49 -12.77 -11.17 9.04
CA LYS A 49 -12.54 -10.33 10.22
C LYS A 49 -11.48 -9.29 9.90
N TYR A 50 -11.81 -8.03 10.14
CA TYR A 50 -10.89 -6.91 9.93
C TYR A 50 -9.92 -6.75 11.09
N THR A 51 -8.69 -6.34 10.77
CA THR A 51 -7.67 -5.88 11.72
C THR A 51 -7.10 -4.57 11.20
N SER A 52 -7.18 -3.53 12.02
CA SER A 52 -6.65 -2.20 11.73
C SER A 52 -5.14 -2.19 11.94
N LEU A 53 -4.38 -2.19 10.85
CA LEU A 53 -2.91 -2.17 10.92
C LEU A 53 -2.43 -0.77 11.28
N SER A 54 -3.03 0.27 10.70
CA SER A 54 -2.64 1.65 10.98
C SER A 54 -2.87 2.04 12.44
N GLU A 55 -3.90 1.52 13.10
CA GLU A 55 -4.10 1.74 14.54
C GLU A 55 -3.09 0.97 15.39
N ALA A 56 -2.85 -0.30 15.08
CA ALA A 56 -1.88 -1.12 15.79
C ALA A 56 -0.44 -0.57 15.68
N LEU A 57 -0.13 0.08 14.56
CA LEU A 57 1.15 0.71 14.28
C LEU A 57 1.21 2.20 14.68
N GLN A 58 0.13 2.75 15.25
CA GLN A 58 0.03 4.15 15.67
C GLN A 58 0.41 5.14 14.55
N VAL A 59 -0.09 4.89 13.33
CA VAL A 59 0.26 5.69 12.15
C VAL A 59 -0.34 7.08 12.25
N GLU A 60 0.52 8.09 12.12
CA GLU A 60 0.11 9.49 11.97
C GLU A 60 -0.15 9.80 10.50
N PHE A 61 -1.41 10.12 10.16
CA PHE A 61 -1.84 10.48 8.81
C PHE A 61 -1.79 11.99 8.56
N LEU A 62 -1.45 12.39 7.33
CA LEU A 62 -1.71 13.75 6.87
C LEU A 62 -3.22 14.02 6.91
N GLU A 63 -3.61 15.30 6.93
CA GLU A 63 -5.00 15.71 7.12
C GLU A 63 -5.95 15.07 6.10
N ASP A 64 -5.58 15.13 4.81
CA ASP A 64 -6.38 14.65 3.68
C ASP A 64 -5.86 13.34 3.08
N GLU A 65 -5.23 12.49 3.89
CA GLU A 65 -4.57 11.31 3.35
C GLU A 65 -5.52 10.16 3.04
N GLU A 66 -5.49 9.75 1.77
CA GLU A 66 -6.20 8.58 1.27
C GLU A 66 -5.23 7.54 0.71
N VAL A 67 -5.46 6.27 1.05
CA VAL A 67 -4.65 5.15 0.57
C VAL A 67 -5.24 4.61 -0.74
N TRP A 68 -4.60 4.98 -1.85
CA TRP A 68 -5.07 4.72 -3.21
C TRP A 68 -4.58 3.41 -3.82
N ASN A 69 -3.48 2.85 -3.32
CA ASN A 69 -2.87 1.67 -3.94
C ASN A 69 -2.16 0.80 -2.89
N ILE A 70 -2.13 -0.51 -3.16
CA ILE A 70 -1.54 -1.52 -2.26
C ILE A 70 -0.70 -2.50 -3.06
N LEU A 71 0.54 -2.72 -2.63
CA LEU A 71 1.51 -3.56 -3.33
C LEU A 71 2.29 -4.45 -2.36
N ARG A 72 2.82 -5.57 -2.89
CA ARG A 72 3.76 -6.44 -2.19
C ARG A 72 5.15 -6.32 -2.80
N LEU A 73 6.16 -6.03 -1.96
CA LEU A 73 7.56 -6.21 -2.30
C LEU A 73 8.19 -7.16 -1.27
N GLU A 74 8.48 -8.40 -1.69
CA GLU A 74 8.99 -9.44 -0.79
C GLU A 74 8.07 -9.61 0.42
N ASP A 75 8.56 -9.35 1.64
CA ASP A 75 7.79 -9.43 2.89
C ASP A 75 7.12 -8.11 3.31
N TRP A 76 7.24 -7.08 2.47
CA TRP A 76 6.67 -5.76 2.71
C TRP A 76 5.35 -5.55 2.00
N ILE A 77 4.39 -5.00 2.74
CA ILE A 77 3.15 -4.46 2.20
C ILE A 77 3.26 -2.94 2.17
N LEU A 78 3.08 -2.38 0.97
CA LEU A 78 3.18 -0.97 0.72
C LEU A 78 1.78 -0.41 0.52
N PHE A 79 1.39 0.54 1.37
CA PHE A 79 0.15 1.32 1.24
C PHE A 79 0.52 2.72 0.75
N GLN A 80 0.14 3.02 -0.48
CA GLN A 80 0.49 4.26 -1.15
C GLN A 80 -0.66 5.27 -1.07
N SER A 81 -0.37 6.45 -0.54
CA SER A 81 -1.14 7.68 -0.75
C SER A 81 -0.49 8.51 -1.88
N LEU A 82 -1.01 9.71 -2.15
CA LEU A 82 -0.40 10.57 -3.16
C LEU A 82 0.96 11.12 -2.71
N ASP A 83 1.19 11.28 -1.41
CA ASP A 83 2.40 11.93 -0.88
C ASP A 83 3.32 10.94 -0.15
N ARG A 84 2.79 9.80 0.30
CA ARG A 84 3.55 8.87 1.14
C ARG A 84 3.37 7.42 0.72
N ILE A 85 4.39 6.63 1.04
CA ILE A 85 4.34 5.18 0.97
C ILE A 85 4.58 4.65 2.39
N HIS A 86 3.53 4.08 2.97
CA HIS A 86 3.58 3.37 4.24
C HIS A 86 4.05 1.94 3.99
N ILE A 87 5.14 1.53 4.64
CA ILE A 87 5.78 0.23 4.45
C ILE A 87 5.58 -0.59 5.73
N TYR A 88 4.89 -1.72 5.62
CA TYR A 88 4.66 -2.65 6.70
C TYR A 88 5.41 -3.95 6.46
N ASP A 89 6.29 -4.33 7.39
CA ASP A 89 7.00 -5.60 7.38
C ASP A 89 6.16 -6.70 8.02
N GLN A 90 5.71 -7.66 7.22
CA GLN A 90 4.84 -8.74 7.68
C GLN A 90 5.54 -9.70 8.64
N VAL A 91 6.87 -9.83 8.57
CA VAL A 91 7.67 -10.76 9.37
C VAL A 91 8.06 -10.11 10.68
N LYS A 92 8.68 -8.94 10.62
CA LYS A 92 9.18 -8.22 11.80
C LYS A 92 8.10 -7.40 12.51
N LYS A 93 6.94 -7.22 11.87
CA LYS A 93 5.85 -6.36 12.35
C LYS A 93 6.27 -4.91 12.55
N THR A 94 7.29 -4.47 11.82
CA THR A 94 7.79 -3.10 11.84
C THR A 94 7.14 -2.24 10.77
N TYR A 95 7.22 -0.93 10.95
CA TYR A 95 6.64 0.07 10.06
C TYR A 95 7.65 1.17 9.74
N SER A 96 7.62 1.65 8.51
CA SER A 96 8.33 2.85 8.08
C SER A 96 7.51 3.61 7.04
N VAL A 97 7.89 4.86 6.77
CA VAL A 97 7.23 5.71 5.78
C VAL A 97 8.27 6.36 4.87
N VAL A 98 7.96 6.39 3.58
CA VAL A 98 8.70 7.20 2.60
C VAL A 98 7.84 8.40 2.25
N ASP A 99 8.37 9.59 2.50
CA ASP A 99 7.75 10.87 2.16
C ASP A 99 8.28 11.35 0.79
N SER A 100 7.37 11.82 -0.07
CA SER A 100 7.69 12.42 -1.34
C SER A 100 7.31 13.90 -1.33
N LYS A 101 8.26 14.78 -1.63
CA LYS A 101 8.02 16.24 -1.81
C LYS A 101 7.09 16.60 -2.98
N SER A 102 6.49 15.62 -3.64
CA SER A 102 5.70 15.78 -4.86
C SER A 102 4.78 14.59 -5.05
N LYS A 103 3.59 14.86 -5.60
CA LYS A 103 2.55 13.86 -5.81
C LYS A 103 3.07 12.69 -6.66
N MET A 104 2.97 11.50 -6.11
CA MET A 104 3.21 10.24 -6.79
C MET A 104 1.93 9.83 -7.49
N SER A 105 2.06 9.38 -8.74
CA SER A 105 0.96 8.73 -9.45
C SER A 105 0.72 7.33 -8.87
N LYS A 106 0.89 6.28 -9.68
CA LYS A 106 0.74 4.91 -9.25
C LYS A 106 2.11 4.26 -9.07
N LEU A 107 2.32 3.63 -7.92
CA LEU A 107 3.44 2.74 -7.69
C LEU A 107 3.19 1.43 -8.43
N PHE A 108 4.21 0.88 -9.07
CA PHE A 108 4.17 -0.43 -9.74
C PHE A 108 5.49 -1.18 -9.59
N LYS A 109 5.44 -2.50 -9.71
CA LYS A 109 6.57 -3.40 -9.48
C LYS A 109 7.02 -4.03 -10.78
N VAL A 110 8.33 -4.04 -11.02
CA VAL A 110 8.98 -4.81 -12.10
C VAL A 110 10.15 -5.58 -11.49
N GLY A 111 10.07 -6.93 -11.49
CA GLY A 111 11.01 -7.77 -10.77
C GLY A 111 11.03 -7.46 -9.27
N LYS A 112 12.21 -7.11 -8.73
CA LYS A 112 12.40 -6.68 -7.32
C LYS A 112 12.43 -5.16 -7.14
N ARG A 113 12.05 -4.40 -8.16
CA ARG A 113 12.14 -2.94 -8.16
C ARG A 113 10.76 -2.30 -8.18
N LEU A 114 10.67 -1.16 -7.53
CA LEU A 114 9.46 -0.34 -7.48
C LEU A 114 9.68 0.93 -8.27
N TYR A 115 8.65 1.31 -9.01
CA TYR A 115 8.65 2.47 -9.89
C TYR A 115 7.39 3.28 -9.69
N PHE A 116 7.50 4.59 -9.81
CA PHE A 116 6.36 5.48 -9.90
C PHE A 116 6.70 6.66 -10.80
N GLN A 117 5.69 7.23 -11.44
CA GLN A 117 5.85 8.51 -12.12
C GLN A 117 5.58 9.63 -11.12
N ASN A 118 6.54 10.54 -11.02
CA ASN A 118 6.38 11.79 -10.31
C ASN A 118 5.79 12.83 -11.26
N VAL A 119 4.68 13.45 -10.87
CA VAL A 119 4.01 14.44 -11.70
C VAL A 119 5.00 15.57 -12.02
N ASN A 120 5.23 15.82 -13.31
CA ASN A 120 6.16 16.82 -13.85
C ASN A 120 7.67 16.55 -13.68
N LYS A 121 8.11 15.41 -13.12
CA LYS A 121 9.54 15.08 -12.94
C LYS A 121 10.00 13.77 -13.61
N GLY A 122 9.05 12.98 -14.13
CA GLY A 122 9.35 11.75 -14.88
C GLY A 122 9.33 10.50 -14.00
N LEU A 123 10.04 9.45 -14.44
CA LEU A 123 10.03 8.12 -13.81
C LEU A 123 11.07 8.04 -12.69
N TYR A 124 10.65 7.53 -11.53
CA TYR A 124 11.50 7.29 -10.38
C TYR A 124 11.49 5.82 -10.01
N GLN A 125 12.59 5.38 -9.43
CA GLN A 125 12.76 4.06 -8.84
C GLN A 125 12.95 4.20 -7.33
N ILE A 126 12.41 3.26 -6.55
CA ILE A 126 12.69 3.14 -5.12
C ILE A 126 13.65 1.97 -4.89
N GLU A 127 14.78 2.25 -4.23
CA GLU A 127 15.74 1.25 -3.75
C GLU A 127 16.05 1.51 -2.28
N ASN A 128 15.90 0.50 -1.41
CA ASN A 128 16.17 0.60 0.05
C ASN A 128 15.48 1.78 0.75
N GLY A 129 14.26 2.15 0.32
CA GLY A 129 13.52 3.30 0.86
C GLY A 129 13.95 4.66 0.32
N LEU A 130 14.97 4.72 -0.55
CA LEU A 130 15.43 5.93 -1.22
C LEU A 130 14.86 6.03 -2.64
N MET A 131 14.52 7.25 -3.05
CA MET A 131 13.97 7.54 -4.38
C MET A 131 15.08 8.05 -5.31
N PHE A 132 15.25 7.39 -6.45
CA PHE A 132 16.21 7.75 -7.49
C PHE A 132 15.50 8.11 -8.78
N TRP A 133 15.96 9.15 -9.47
CA TRP A 133 15.49 9.44 -10.83
C TRP A 133 15.99 8.36 -11.79
N PHE A 134 15.08 7.70 -12.50
CA PHE A 134 15.40 6.47 -13.23
C PHE A 134 16.44 6.69 -14.35
N LEU A 135 16.36 7.82 -15.06
CA LEU A 135 17.34 8.11 -16.12
C LEU A 135 18.76 8.29 -15.54
N MET A 136 18.91 8.84 -14.33
CA MET A 136 20.22 9.00 -13.71
C MET A 136 20.87 7.65 -13.38
N MET A 137 20.06 6.65 -13.00
CA MET A 137 20.57 5.31 -12.67
C MET A 137 21.14 4.57 -13.87
N LEU A 138 20.67 4.85 -15.09
CA LEU A 138 21.24 4.26 -16.31
C LEU A 138 22.68 4.74 -16.55
N PHE A 139 22.98 6.00 -16.25
CA PHE A 139 24.33 6.55 -16.40
C PHE A 139 25.34 5.93 -15.42
N PHE A 140 24.94 5.65 -14.17
CA PHE A 140 25.83 5.05 -13.16
C PHE A 140 26.11 3.56 -13.35
N LYS A 141 25.39 2.87 -14.24
CA LYS A 141 25.62 1.43 -14.53
C LYS A 141 26.54 1.17 -15.73
N ILE A 142 26.99 2.21 -16.42
CA ILE A 142 27.82 2.13 -17.63
C ILE A 142 29.28 2.55 -17.34
N ILE A 143 29.61 2.82 -16.08
CA ILE A 143 30.95 3.11 -15.56
C ILE A 143 31.30 2.09 -14.48
#